data_AF-A0A940P7A8-F1
#
_entry.id   AF-A0A940P7A8-F1
#
_cell.length_a   1.000
_cell.length_b   1.000
_cell.length_c   1.000
_cell.angle_alpha   90.00
_cell.angle_beta   90.00
_cell.angle_gamma   90.00
#
_symmetry.space_group_name_H-M   'P 1'
#
loop_
_entity.id
_entity.type
_entity.pdbx_description
1 polymer ?
#
loop_
_entity_poly.entity_id
_entity_poly.type
_entity_poly.pdbx_seq_one_letter_code
_entity_poly.pdbx_strand_id
1 'polypeptide(L)'
;MKLFDKLFGGKKNSPKERNEIDNEELKELLANTALAQLENGKDYDSLLGTTVDFGYLFDITDHGIEALFKITTDKGIFYFAAQKQSVLRLNFTEDLFRSTTERFLELHPK
;
A
#
# COMPACT_ATOMS: atom_id res chain seq x y z
N MET A 1 20.48 16.83 37.51
CA MET A 1 19.60 16.21 36.50
C MET A 1 20.33 16.04 35.16
N LYS A 2 21.33 15.16 35.03
CA LYS A 2 22.06 14.93 33.75
C LYS A 2 22.48 13.47 33.50
N LEU A 3 21.85 12.51 34.18
CA LEU A 3 22.18 11.08 34.04
C LEU A 3 21.06 10.27 33.34
N PHE A 4 19.82 10.75 33.37
CA PHE A 4 18.68 10.10 32.72
C PHE A 4 18.63 10.34 31.20
N ASP A 5 18.99 11.54 30.72
CA ASP A 5 19.02 11.85 29.28
C ASP A 5 20.06 11.04 28.49
N LYS A 6 21.10 10.54 29.16
CA LYS A 6 22.16 9.72 28.54
C LYS A 6 21.80 8.23 28.44
N LEU A 7 20.85 7.77 29.27
CA LEU A 7 20.38 6.37 29.29
C LEU A 7 19.23 6.12 28.31
N PHE A 8 18.47 7.16 27.96
CA PHE A 8 17.32 7.07 27.06
C PHE A 8 17.42 7.97 25.81
N GLY A 9 18.55 8.65 25.62
CA GLY A 9 18.85 9.54 24.49
C GLY A 9 19.19 8.84 23.17
N GLY A 10 18.59 7.67 22.90
CA GLY A 10 18.58 7.14 21.55
C GLY A 10 17.53 7.91 20.75
N LYS A 11 17.96 8.79 19.83
CA LYS A 11 17.08 9.13 18.70
C LYS A 11 16.59 7.80 18.15
N LYS A 12 15.30 7.48 18.31
CA LYS A 12 14.65 6.51 17.44
C LYS A 12 14.85 7.09 16.05
N ASN A 13 15.85 6.62 15.32
CA ASN A 13 15.91 6.83 13.89
C ASN A 13 14.65 6.13 13.40
N SER A 14 13.60 6.89 13.09
CA SER A 14 12.48 6.35 12.33
C SER A 14 13.08 5.68 11.09
N PRO A 15 12.55 4.52 10.68
CA PRO A 15 12.98 3.90 9.44
C PRO A 15 13.00 4.96 8.33
N LYS A 16 14.05 4.98 7.51
CA LYS A 16 14.04 5.86 6.36
C LYS A 16 12.96 5.35 5.41
N GLU A 17 11.96 6.17 5.18
CA GLU A 17 10.87 5.88 4.25
C GLU A 17 10.99 6.78 3.02
N ARG A 18 10.62 6.23 1.87
CA ARG A 18 10.54 6.95 0.61
C ARG A 18 9.13 6.81 0.08
N ASN A 19 8.46 7.94 -0.13
CA ASN A 19 7.18 7.97 -0.80
C ASN A 19 7.40 7.64 -2.28
N GLU A 20 6.79 6.55 -2.74
CA GLU A 20 6.92 6.00 -4.08
C GLU A 20 5.60 6.15 -4.86
N ILE A 21 4.68 7.01 -4.38
CA ILE A 21 3.38 7.21 -5.01
C ILE A 21 3.46 7.74 -6.44
N ASP A 22 4.58 8.30 -6.89
CA ASP A 22 4.76 8.75 -8.28
C ASP A 22 5.61 7.77 -9.13
N ASN A 23 5.95 6.60 -8.57
CA ASN A 23 6.72 5.57 -9.27
C ASN A 23 5.81 4.68 -10.13
N GLU A 24 5.69 5.05 -11.41
CA GLU A 24 4.83 4.37 -12.37
C GLU A 24 5.23 2.90 -12.60
N GLU A 25 6.52 2.61 -12.70
CA GLU A 25 7.02 1.23 -12.91
C GLU A 25 6.64 0.32 -11.73
N LEU A 26 6.80 0.81 -10.51
CA LEU A 26 6.43 0.04 -9.31
C LEU A 26 4.92 -0.13 -9.20
N LYS A 27 4.14 0.91 -9.51
CA LYS A 27 2.67 0.80 -9.56
C LYS A 27 2.21 -0.24 -10.57
N GLU A 28 2.79 -0.24 -11.77
CA GLU A 28 2.45 -1.19 -12.83
C GLU A 28 2.80 -2.63 -12.39
N LEU A 29 3.98 -2.85 -11.80
CA LEU A 29 4.38 -4.15 -11.28
C LEU A 29 3.38 -4.68 -10.23
N LEU A 30 3.02 -3.85 -9.25
CA LEU A 30 2.09 -4.22 -8.20
C LEU A 30 0.67 -4.46 -8.75
N ALA A 31 0.21 -3.60 -9.67
CA ALA A 31 -1.09 -3.72 -10.30
C ALA A 31 -1.18 -5.01 -11.13
N ASN A 32 -0.18 -5.33 -11.95
CA ASN A 32 -0.13 -6.56 -12.73
C ASN A 32 -0.09 -7.80 -11.83
N THR A 33 0.65 -7.74 -10.72
CA THR A 33 0.71 -8.82 -9.73
C THR A 33 -0.65 -9.06 -9.05
N ALA A 34 -1.38 -7.99 -8.74
CA ALA A 34 -2.74 -8.08 -8.19
C ALA A 34 -3.76 -8.56 -9.24
N LEU A 35 -3.67 -8.07 -10.48
CA LEU A 35 -4.55 -8.44 -11.59
C LEU A 35 -4.47 -9.95 -11.88
N ALA A 36 -3.27 -10.54 -11.78
CA ALA A 36 -3.07 -11.98 -11.93
C ALA A 36 -3.77 -12.83 -10.85
N GLN A 37 -4.23 -12.23 -9.75
CA GLN A 37 -5.02 -12.89 -8.71
C GLN A 37 -6.53 -12.80 -8.93
N LEU A 38 -6.98 -12.04 -9.93
CA LEU A 38 -8.40 -11.93 -10.27
C LEU A 38 -8.81 -13.07 -11.20
N GLU A 39 -10.01 -13.59 -11.00
CA GLU A 39 -10.54 -14.72 -11.75
C GLU A 39 -11.57 -14.25 -12.80
N ASN A 40 -11.37 -14.62 -14.08
CA ASN A 40 -12.36 -14.38 -15.13
C ASN A 40 -13.68 -15.11 -14.83
N GLY A 41 -14.81 -14.47 -15.11
CA GLY A 41 -16.15 -14.95 -14.79
C GLY A 41 -16.58 -14.70 -13.33
N LYS A 42 -15.66 -14.40 -12.42
CA LYS A 42 -15.95 -14.12 -11.01
C LYS A 42 -15.64 -12.67 -10.63
N ASP A 43 -14.41 -12.24 -10.87
CA ASP A 43 -13.93 -10.91 -10.52
C ASP A 43 -13.98 -9.92 -11.71
N TYR A 44 -14.03 -10.44 -12.93
CA TYR A 44 -14.25 -9.65 -14.13
C TYR A 44 -14.82 -10.51 -15.27
N ASP A 45 -15.57 -9.92 -16.20
CA ASP A 45 -15.83 -10.55 -17.51
C ASP A 45 -14.94 -9.94 -18.59
N SER A 46 -14.70 -8.63 -18.50
CA SER A 46 -13.82 -7.86 -19.37
C SER A 46 -12.83 -7.03 -18.56
N LEU A 47 -11.60 -6.91 -19.06
CA LEU A 47 -10.59 -6.02 -18.49
C LEU A 47 -10.62 -4.61 -19.09
N LEU A 48 -11.52 -4.35 -20.05
CA LEU A 48 -11.63 -3.03 -20.67
C LEU A 48 -12.14 -2.02 -19.64
N GLY A 49 -11.38 -0.94 -19.44
CA GLY A 49 -11.74 0.10 -18.47
C GLY A 49 -11.38 -0.23 -17.03
N THR A 50 -10.66 -1.33 -16.78
CA THR A 50 -10.12 -1.62 -15.45
C THR A 50 -9.17 -0.51 -15.02
N THR A 51 -9.36 0.02 -13.81
CA THR A 51 -8.49 1.04 -13.21
C THR A 51 -7.80 0.52 -11.96
N VAL A 52 -6.66 1.14 -11.62
CA VAL A 52 -5.96 0.93 -10.36
C VAL A 52 -5.78 2.26 -9.64
N ASP A 53 -6.15 2.31 -8.37
CA ASP A 53 -6.06 3.50 -7.53
C ASP A 53 -5.22 3.16 -6.29
N PHE A 54 -4.10 3.87 -6.11
CA PHE A 54 -3.24 3.73 -4.94
C PHE A 54 -3.66 4.70 -3.85
N GLY A 55 -3.92 4.17 -2.65
CA GLY A 55 -4.08 4.98 -1.45
C GLY A 55 -2.74 5.47 -0.93
N TYR A 56 -1.76 4.58 -0.82
CA TYR A 56 -0.36 4.91 -0.54
C TYR A 56 0.59 3.87 -1.13
N LEU A 57 1.86 4.28 -1.31
CA LEU A 57 2.95 3.42 -1.77
C LEU A 57 4.27 3.96 -1.22
N PHE A 58 4.94 3.18 -0.38
CA PHE A 58 6.19 3.56 0.28
C PHE A 58 7.22 2.43 0.20
N ASP A 59 8.49 2.80 0.09
CA ASP A 59 9.62 1.93 0.37
C ASP A 59 10.17 2.28 1.75
N ILE A 60 10.01 1.37 2.71
CA ILE A 60 10.42 1.57 4.09
C ILE A 60 11.68 0.74 4.33
N THR A 61 12.78 1.40 4.71
CA THR A 61 14.06 0.73 4.99
C THR A 61 13.86 -0.39 6.03
N ASP A 62 14.42 -1.57 5.76
CA ASP A 62 14.30 -2.81 6.55
C ASP A 62 12.90 -3.47 6.58
N HIS A 63 11.88 -2.83 6.01
CA HIS A 63 10.51 -3.34 5.91
C HIS A 63 10.08 -3.63 4.46
N GLY A 64 10.74 -3.02 3.47
CA GLY A 64 10.47 -3.17 2.04
C GLY A 64 9.27 -2.34 1.57
N ILE A 65 8.69 -2.77 0.45
CA ILE A 65 7.52 -2.10 -0.13
C ILE A 65 6.30 -2.29 0.78
N GLU A 66 5.61 -1.18 1.05
CA GLU A 66 4.31 -1.15 1.71
C GLU A 66 3.33 -0.30 0.88
N ALA A 67 2.22 -0.90 0.47
CA ALA A 67 1.21 -0.23 -0.34
C ALA A 67 -0.19 -0.70 0.01
N LEU A 68 -1.17 0.20 -0.15
CA LEU A 68 -2.59 -0.14 -0.13
C LEU A 68 -3.22 0.46 -1.37
N PHE A 69 -3.87 -0.37 -2.18
CA PHE A 69 -4.45 0.03 -3.45
C PHE A 69 -5.70 -0.79 -3.78
N LYS A 70 -6.46 -0.35 -4.77
CA LYS A 70 -7.65 -1.05 -5.26
C LYS A 70 -7.65 -1.16 -6.78
N ILE A 71 -8.23 -2.23 -7.28
CA ILE A 71 -8.52 -2.45 -8.69
C ILE A 71 -10.03 -2.41 -8.87
N THR A 72 -10.50 -1.58 -9.80
CA THR A 72 -11.91 -1.50 -10.20
C THR A 72 -12.09 -2.20 -11.54
N THR A 73 -12.97 -3.21 -11.59
CA THR A 73 -13.33 -3.94 -12.80
C THR A 73 -14.80 -3.70 -13.16
N ASP A 74 -15.29 -4.36 -14.21
CA ASP A 74 -16.70 -4.40 -14.57
C ASP A 74 -17.59 -5.12 -13.54
N LYS A 75 -17.04 -5.92 -12.63
CA LYS A 75 -17.79 -6.65 -11.60
C LYS A 75 -17.64 -6.10 -10.19
N GLY A 76 -16.70 -5.20 -9.94
CA GLY A 76 -16.57 -4.59 -8.63
C GLY A 76 -15.21 -3.99 -8.32
N ILE A 77 -14.98 -3.76 -7.03
CA ILE A 77 -13.76 -3.17 -6.49
C ILE A 77 -13.08 -4.21 -5.61
N PHE A 78 -11.78 -4.41 -5.83
CA PHE A 78 -10.96 -5.37 -5.10
C PHE A 78 -9.76 -4.66 -4.49
N TYR A 79 -9.53 -4.91 -3.21
CA TYR A 79 -8.52 -4.21 -2.42
C TYR A 79 -7.31 -5.10 -2.21
N PHE A 80 -6.13 -4.49 -2.23
CA PHE A 80 -4.86 -5.19 -2.13
C PHE A 80 -3.89 -4.44 -1.23
N ALA A 81 -3.10 -5.19 -0.47
CA ALA A 81 -1.90 -4.68 0.19
C ALA A 81 -0.66 -5.28 -0.45
N ALA A 82 0.35 -4.45 -0.72
CA ALA A 82 1.71 -4.93 -0.93
C ALA A 82 2.45 -4.83 0.40
N GLN A 83 3.11 -5.92 0.82
CA GLN A 83 3.96 -5.92 2.00
C GLN A 83 5.19 -6.78 1.75
N LYS A 84 6.38 -6.19 1.90
CA LYS A 84 7.67 -6.85 1.62
C LYS A 84 7.77 -7.33 0.16
N GLN A 85 7.42 -8.59 -0.08
CA GLN A 85 7.55 -9.29 -1.37
C GLN A 85 6.23 -9.92 -1.83
N SER A 86 5.13 -9.68 -1.12
CA SER A 86 3.82 -10.25 -1.46
C SER A 86 2.79 -9.17 -1.71
N VAL A 87 1.87 -9.47 -2.63
CA VAL A 87 0.63 -8.74 -2.83
C VAL A 87 -0.52 -9.62 -2.34
N LEU A 88 -1.30 -9.10 -1.39
CA LEU A 88 -2.38 -9.82 -0.72
C LEU A 88 -3.71 -9.18 -1.06
N ARG A 89 -4.67 -9.97 -1.54
CA ARG A 89 -6.07 -9.55 -1.65
C ARG A 89 -6.69 -9.42 -0.27
N LEU A 90 -7.38 -8.31 -0.02
CA LEU A 90 -7.99 -7.97 1.25
C LEU A 90 -9.51 -8.07 1.18
N ASN A 91 -10.13 -8.44 2.31
CA ASN A 91 -11.57 -8.33 2.49
C ASN A 91 -11.91 -6.96 3.11
N PHE A 92 -11.78 -5.91 2.30
CA PHE A 92 -12.01 -4.52 2.71
C PHE A 92 -13.32 -3.97 2.16
N THR A 93 -13.85 -2.97 2.85
CA THR A 93 -14.84 -2.03 2.33
C THR A 93 -14.15 -0.75 1.87
N GLU A 94 -14.83 0.10 1.10
CA GLU A 94 -14.29 1.42 0.69
C GLU A 94 -13.97 2.29 1.91
N ASP A 95 -14.80 2.24 2.96
CA ASP A 95 -14.55 2.98 4.20
C ASP A 95 -13.27 2.51 4.91
N LEU A 96 -13.04 1.19 4.98
CA LEU A 96 -11.82 0.64 5.55
C LEU A 96 -10.59 1.02 4.72
N PHE A 97 -10.70 1.00 3.39
CA PHE A 97 -9.64 1.45 2.50
C PHE A 97 -9.28 2.91 2.79
N ARG A 98 -10.27 3.81 2.75
CA ARG A 98 -10.07 5.24 3.01
C ARG A 98 -9.51 5.51 4.40
N SER A 99 -10.10 4.96 5.45
CA SER A 99 -9.64 5.22 6.82
C SER A 99 -8.23 4.69 7.06
N THR A 100 -7.88 3.54 6.45
CA THR A 100 -6.53 2.98 6.57
C THR A 100 -5.51 3.82 5.81
N THR A 101 -5.85 4.28 4.60
CA THR A 101 -5.02 5.21 3.83
C THR A 101 -4.79 6.52 4.58
N GLU A 102 -5.86 7.16 5.05
CA GLU A 102 -5.80 8.41 5.82
C GLU A 102 -4.92 8.22 7.05
N ARG A 103 -5.16 7.15 7.82
CA ARG A 103 -4.38 6.87 9.02
C ARG A 103 -2.90 6.60 8.75
N PHE A 104 -2.58 5.90 7.67
CA PHE A 104 -1.18 5.66 7.29
C PHE A 104 -0.50 6.98 6.93
N LEU A 105 -1.11 7.80 6.07
CA LEU A 105 -0.54 9.07 5.63
C LEU A 105 -0.39 10.10 6.77
N GLU A 106 -1.25 10.06 7.80
CA GLU A 106 -1.07 10.86 9.03
C GLU A 106 0.22 10.51 9.78
N LEU A 107 0.63 9.24 9.75
CA LEU A 107 1.83 8.75 10.44
C LEU A 107 3.10 8.93 9.61
N HIS A 108 2.96 9.07 8.29
CA HIS A 108 4.04 9.12 7.30
C HIS A 108 3.92 10.38 6.41
N PRO A 109 4.14 11.59 6.97
CA PRO A 109 4.02 12.84 6.22
C PRO A 109 5.05 12.92 5.08
N LYS A 110 4.59 13.52 3.96
CA LYS A 110 5.31 13.64 2.68
C LYS A 110 6.75 14.12 2.76
#